data_AF-A0A8T4HPN0-F1
#
_entry.id   AF-A0A8T4HPN0-F1
#
_cell.length_a   1.000
_cell.length_b   1.000
_cell.length_c   1.000
_cell.angle_alpha   90.00
_cell.angle_beta   90.00
_cell.angle_gamma   90.00
#
_symmetry.space_group_name_H-M   'P 1'
#
loop_
_entity.id
_entity.type
_entity.pdbx_description
1 polymer ?
#
loop_
_entity_poly.entity_id
_entity_poly.type
_entity_poly.pdbx_seq_one_letter_code
_entity_poly.pdbx_strand_id
1 'polypeptide(L)'
;MRLNHALPPDGANGKPVGKESDLVVRDDELGALGNMAFDLHSQLSTTGDLARQNTFDAATQLFNDGLEAGSALTVLHDAWNTKLGTLKEACAHISNHLDYSKAQHAKDEHDIQTGMKNAAGKAMTVSRIYDYIK
;
A
#
# COMPACT_ATOMS: atom_id res chain seq x y z
N MET A 1 15.73 -2.56 5.34
CA MET A 1 15.49 -3.36 4.11
C MET A 1 16.54 -4.46 4.01
N ARG A 2 16.20 -5.70 4.39
CA ARG A 2 17.01 -6.89 4.08
C ARG A 2 16.06 -8.01 3.68
N LEU A 3 16.16 -8.40 2.41
CA LEU A 3 15.51 -9.55 1.78
C LEU A 3 16.25 -10.85 2.17
N ASN A 4 15.49 -11.95 2.21
CA ASN A 4 15.90 -13.35 2.13
C ASN A 4 16.86 -13.88 3.19
N HIS A 5 16.34 -14.62 4.18
CA HIS A 5 17.01 -15.80 4.72
C HIS A 5 15.95 -16.87 5.02
N ALA A 6 15.82 -17.85 4.12
CA ALA A 6 15.20 -19.12 4.42
C ALA A 6 16.08 -19.86 5.44
N LEU A 7 15.50 -20.34 6.54
CA LEU A 7 16.19 -21.22 7.47
C LEU A 7 16.23 -22.67 6.93
N PRO A 8 17.26 -23.47 7.26
CA PRO A 8 17.42 -24.83 6.75
C PRO A 8 16.35 -25.78 7.30
N PRO A 9 15.96 -26.83 6.56
CA PRO A 9 14.98 -27.81 7.02
C PRO A 9 15.67 -28.96 7.75
N ASP A 10 15.90 -28.83 9.05
CA ASP A 10 16.37 -29.95 9.87
C ASP A 10 15.36 -30.27 10.98
N GLY A 11 14.72 -31.44 10.86
CA GLY A 11 14.08 -32.12 11.99
C GLY A 11 12.57 -32.35 11.83
N ALA A 12 12.23 -33.48 11.21
CA ALA A 12 10.87 -34.01 11.18
C ALA A 12 10.26 -34.14 12.58
N ASN A 13 9.11 -33.51 12.80
CA ASN A 13 8.05 -33.95 13.70
C ASN A 13 6.72 -33.41 13.19
N GLY A 14 5.99 -34.27 12.49
CA GLY A 14 4.74 -33.96 11.82
C GLY A 14 3.65 -33.47 12.76
N LYS A 15 3.24 -32.22 12.54
CA LYS A 15 1.83 -31.82 12.56
C LYS A 15 1.58 -31.11 11.22
N PRO A 16 0.50 -31.40 10.49
CA PRO A 16 0.13 -30.58 9.34
C PRO A 16 -0.29 -29.22 9.90
N VAL A 17 0.67 -28.30 10.02
CA VAL A 17 0.38 -26.89 10.24
C VAL A 17 -0.37 -26.44 9.00
N GLY A 18 -1.50 -25.78 9.25
CA GLY A 18 -2.61 -25.64 8.33
C GLY A 18 -2.21 -25.26 6.92
N LYS A 19 -2.92 -25.86 5.97
CA LYS A 19 -3.26 -25.36 4.64
C LYS A 19 -2.40 -24.15 4.27
N GLU A 20 -1.32 -24.39 3.51
CA GLU A 20 -0.60 -23.33 2.81
C GLU A 20 -1.67 -22.38 2.27
N SER A 21 -1.80 -21.22 2.91
CA SER A 21 -2.61 -20.16 2.34
C SER A 21 -1.84 -19.78 1.10
N ASP A 22 -2.24 -20.37 -0.02
CA ASP A 22 -1.76 -19.97 -1.33
C ASP A 22 -1.82 -18.45 -1.34
N LEU A 23 -0.65 -17.81 -1.54
CA LEU A 23 -0.51 -16.36 -1.51
C LEU A 23 -1.09 -15.83 -2.82
N VAL A 24 -2.40 -16.01 -2.98
CA VAL A 24 -3.16 -15.56 -4.14
C VAL A 24 -3.37 -14.07 -3.98
N VAL A 25 -2.66 -13.30 -4.79
CA VAL A 25 -2.90 -11.87 -4.93
C VAL A 25 -4.08 -11.68 -5.85
N ARG A 26 -5.14 -11.03 -5.36
CA ARG A 26 -6.30 -10.66 -6.17
C ARG A 26 -6.24 -9.20 -6.58
N ASP A 27 -6.19 -8.97 -7.89
CA ASP A 27 -5.98 -7.64 -8.47
C ASP A 27 -7.13 -6.65 -8.19
N ASP A 28 -8.36 -7.16 -8.10
CA ASP A 28 -9.55 -6.40 -7.72
C ASP A 28 -9.51 -5.96 -6.25
N GLU A 29 -9.09 -6.86 -5.35
CA GLU A 29 -8.93 -6.55 -3.93
C GLU A 29 -7.81 -5.52 -3.69
N LEU A 30 -6.67 -5.64 -4.39
CA LEU A 30 -5.61 -4.64 -4.31
C LEU A 30 -6.05 -3.27 -4.84
N GLY A 31 -6.75 -3.24 -5.98
CA GLY A 31 -7.29 -2.00 -6.54
C GLY A 31 -8.32 -1.34 -5.62
N ALA A 32 -9.20 -2.12 -5.01
CA ALA A 32 -10.18 -1.61 -4.05
C ALA A 32 -9.50 -1.01 -2.81
N LEU A 33 -8.46 -1.67 -2.29
CA LEU A 33 -7.69 -1.16 -1.15
C LEU A 33 -6.90 0.11 -1.49
N GLY A 34 -6.29 0.17 -2.69
CA GLY A 34 -5.65 1.38 -3.20
C GLY A 34 -6.63 2.55 -3.28
N ASN A 35 -7.83 2.32 -3.84
CA ASN A 35 -8.85 3.36 -3.93
C ASN A 35 -9.33 3.84 -2.54
N MET A 36 -9.54 2.93 -1.58
CA MET A 36 -9.87 3.32 -0.20
C MET A 36 -8.79 4.20 0.45
N ALA A 37 -7.52 3.89 0.20
CA ALA A 37 -6.41 4.72 0.69
C ALA A 37 -6.40 6.10 0.02
N PHE A 38 -6.67 6.17 -1.28
CA PHE A 38 -6.82 7.42 -2.02
C PHE A 38 -7.98 8.28 -1.50
N ASP A 39 -9.14 7.67 -1.25
CA ASP A 39 -10.32 8.35 -0.71
C ASP A 39 -10.03 8.92 0.68
N LEU A 40 -9.38 8.14 1.54
CA LEU A 40 -8.97 8.59 2.88
C LEU A 40 -7.95 9.73 2.78
N HIS A 41 -6.96 9.65 1.89
CA HIS A 41 -6.03 10.75 1.63
C HIS A 41 -6.76 12.04 1.22
N SER A 42 -7.77 11.93 0.34
CA SER A 42 -8.55 13.07 -0.14
C SER A 42 -9.40 13.70 0.95
N GLN A 43 -10.03 12.87 1.79
CA GLN A 43 -10.79 13.35 2.96
C GLN A 43 -9.89 14.02 4.00
N LEU A 44 -8.72 13.43 4.30
CA LEU A 44 -7.74 14.03 5.22
C LEU A 44 -7.19 15.36 4.67
N SER A 45 -6.98 15.46 3.36
CA SER A 45 -6.49 16.68 2.71
C SER A 45 -7.47 17.85 2.75
N THR A 46 -8.76 17.57 2.95
CA THR A 46 -9.83 18.57 2.98
C THR A 46 -10.40 18.72 4.38
N THR A 47 -11.09 17.69 4.86
CA THR A 47 -11.79 17.68 6.15
C THR A 47 -10.85 17.78 7.33
N GLY A 48 -9.69 17.11 7.26
CA GLY A 48 -8.65 17.21 8.29
C GLY A 48 -8.08 18.63 8.43
N ASP A 49 -8.22 19.47 7.41
CA ASP A 49 -7.64 20.81 7.37
C ASP A 49 -8.59 21.95 7.71
N LEU A 50 -9.90 21.68 7.82
CA LEU A 50 -10.95 22.70 7.99
C LEU A 50 -10.70 23.63 9.18
N ALA A 51 -10.21 23.08 10.29
CA ALA A 51 -10.01 23.83 11.53
C ALA A 51 -8.66 24.55 11.61
N ARG A 52 -7.76 24.39 10.63
CA ARG A 52 -6.37 24.89 10.73
C ARG A 52 -6.35 26.39 11.07
N GLN A 53 -6.93 27.22 10.20
CA GLN A 53 -6.87 28.67 10.37
C GLN A 53 -7.57 29.13 11.66
N ASN A 54 -8.82 28.68 11.88
CA ASN A 54 -9.60 29.10 13.05
C ASN A 54 -8.94 28.68 14.38
N THR A 55 -8.27 27.54 14.42
CA THR A 55 -7.55 27.08 15.62
C THR A 55 -6.34 27.97 15.89
N PHE A 56 -5.59 28.34 14.85
CA PHE A 56 -4.44 29.24 14.96
C PHE A 56 -4.86 30.66 15.38
N ASP A 57 -5.95 31.18 14.81
CA ASP A 57 -6.49 32.50 15.16
C ASP A 57 -6.96 32.53 16.62
N ALA A 58 -7.67 31.49 17.07
CA ALA A 58 -8.08 31.35 18.46
C ALA A 58 -6.88 31.25 19.41
N ALA A 59 -5.84 30.49 19.05
CA ALA A 59 -4.61 30.38 19.83
C ALA A 59 -3.93 31.75 19.99
N THR A 60 -3.86 32.52 18.90
CA THR A 60 -3.28 33.87 18.88
C THR A 60 -4.08 34.84 19.74
N GLN A 61 -5.42 34.84 19.64
CA GLN A 61 -6.27 35.70 20.47
C GLN A 61 -6.10 35.40 21.96
N LEU A 62 -6.21 34.12 22.35
CA LEU A 62 -6.05 33.70 23.74
C LEU A 62 -4.66 34.06 24.28
N PHE A 63 -3.62 33.90 23.48
CA PHE A 63 -2.26 34.28 23.85
C PHE A 63 -2.15 35.79 24.09
N ASN A 64 -2.69 36.61 23.18
CA ASN A 64 -2.68 38.07 23.30
C ASN A 64 -3.50 38.58 24.49
N ASP A 65 -4.55 37.84 24.88
CA ASP A 65 -5.34 38.10 26.09
C ASP A 65 -4.62 37.67 27.39
N GLY A 66 -3.39 37.16 27.30
CA GLY A 66 -2.58 36.73 28.44
C GLY A 66 -2.98 35.37 29.02
N LEU A 67 -3.71 34.55 28.26
CA LEU A 67 -4.14 33.22 28.68
C LEU A 67 -3.15 32.16 28.20
N GLU A 68 -2.64 31.35 29.15
CA GLU A 68 -1.76 30.20 28.88
C GLU A 68 -2.35 29.19 27.88
N ALA A 69 -3.69 29.14 27.78
CA ALA A 69 -4.41 28.33 26.82
C ALA A 69 -4.01 28.64 25.36
N GLY A 70 -3.61 29.88 25.05
CA GLY A 70 -3.15 30.26 23.71
C GLY A 70 -1.90 29.50 23.28
N SER A 71 -0.86 29.51 24.13
CA SER A 71 0.38 28.74 23.90
C SER A 71 0.12 27.24 23.77
N ALA A 72 -0.72 26.69 24.65
CA ALA A 72 -1.10 25.28 24.59
C ALA A 72 -1.86 24.92 23.30
N LEU A 73 -2.75 25.79 22.84
CA LEU A 73 -3.52 25.58 21.61
C LEU A 73 -2.63 25.67 20.36
N THR A 74 -1.60 26.53 20.35
CA THR A 74 -0.59 26.56 19.28
C THR A 74 0.17 25.23 19.19
N VAL A 75 0.61 24.68 20.33
CA VAL A 75 1.28 23.36 20.35
C VAL A 75 0.36 22.25 19.84
N LEU A 76 -0.92 22.28 20.21
CA LEU A 76 -1.91 21.33 19.71
C LEU A 76 -2.12 21.47 18.20
N HIS A 77 -2.22 22.70 17.70
CA HIS A 77 -2.35 23.01 16.27
C HIS A 77 -1.18 22.42 15.46
N ASP A 78 0.06 22.65 15.90
CA ASP A 78 1.26 22.14 15.22
C ASP A 78 1.34 20.62 15.25
N ALA A 79 1.01 20.01 16.40
CA ALA A 79 0.95 18.57 16.54
C ALA A 79 -0.10 17.96 15.59
N TRP A 80 -1.29 18.54 15.51
CA TRP A 80 -2.34 18.11 14.60
C TRP A 80 -1.87 18.14 13.14
N ASN A 81 -1.33 19.27 12.69
CA ASN A 81 -0.83 19.41 11.31
C ASN A 81 0.25 18.36 10.98
N THR A 82 1.15 18.10 11.93
CA THR A 82 2.20 17.07 11.77
C THR A 82 1.60 15.67 11.63
N LYS A 83 0.63 15.30 12.47
CA LYS A 83 -0.01 13.98 12.40
C LYS A 83 -0.89 13.83 11.16
N LEU A 84 -1.62 14.88 10.79
CA LEU A 84 -2.39 14.91 9.56
C LEU A 84 -1.49 14.70 8.33
N GLY A 85 -0.36 15.40 8.25
CA GLY A 85 0.63 15.21 7.20
C GLY A 85 1.15 13.77 7.16
N THR A 86 1.50 13.20 8.31
CA THR A 86 1.96 11.81 8.40
C THR A 86 0.93 10.81 7.85
N LEU A 87 -0.35 10.99 8.22
CA LEU A 87 -1.42 10.11 7.75
C LEU A 87 -1.67 10.27 6.25
N LYS A 88 -1.62 11.49 5.72
CA LYS A 88 -1.73 11.76 4.29
C LYS A 88 -0.62 11.04 3.50
N GLU A 89 0.63 11.22 3.91
CA GLU A 89 1.77 10.56 3.23
C GLU A 89 1.66 9.04 3.30
N ALA A 90 1.23 8.47 4.44
CA ALA A 90 1.01 7.03 4.56
C ALA A 90 -0.08 6.53 3.60
N CYS A 91 -1.21 7.24 3.50
CA CYS A 91 -2.30 6.89 2.59
C CYS A 91 -1.86 7.00 1.12
N ALA A 92 -1.16 8.07 0.76
CA ALA A 92 -0.60 8.25 -0.59
C ALA A 92 0.39 7.14 -0.93
N HIS A 93 1.27 6.78 0.01
CA HIS A 93 2.24 5.71 -0.18
C HIS A 93 1.57 4.34 -0.37
N ILE A 94 0.54 4.02 0.42
CA ILE A 94 -0.24 2.78 0.25
C ILE A 94 -0.93 2.75 -1.12
N SER A 95 -1.64 3.81 -1.50
CA SER A 95 -2.32 3.90 -2.80
C SER A 95 -1.34 3.68 -3.94
N ASN A 96 -0.24 4.46 -3.97
CA ASN A 96 0.77 4.38 -5.02
C ASN A 96 1.45 3.00 -5.08
N HIS A 97 1.73 2.40 -3.92
CA HIS A 97 2.36 1.08 -3.87
C HIS A 97 1.44 0.00 -4.44
N LEU A 98 0.15 0.02 -4.10
CA LEU A 98 -0.80 -0.97 -4.59
C LEU A 98 -1.08 -0.81 -6.09
N ASP A 99 -1.19 0.42 -6.58
CA ASP A 99 -1.28 0.69 -8.02
C ASP A 99 -0.05 0.18 -8.77
N TYR A 100 1.14 0.39 -8.20
CA TYR A 100 2.38 -0.15 -8.76
C TYR A 100 2.40 -1.69 -8.76
N SER A 101 2.05 -2.33 -7.64
CA SER A 101 2.02 -3.80 -7.55
C SER A 101 1.08 -4.41 -8.59
N LYS A 102 -0.12 -3.84 -8.75
CA LYS A 102 -1.09 -4.21 -9.78
C LYS A 102 -0.52 -4.08 -11.19
N ALA A 103 0.06 -2.92 -11.52
CA ALA A 103 0.64 -2.68 -12.83
C ALA A 103 1.82 -3.62 -13.13
N GLN A 104 2.66 -3.89 -12.13
CA GLN A 104 3.81 -4.79 -12.28
C GLN A 104 3.36 -6.24 -12.51
N HIS A 105 2.37 -6.74 -11.75
CA HIS A 105 1.83 -8.08 -11.98
C HIS A 105 1.19 -8.24 -13.36
N ALA A 106 0.44 -7.23 -13.83
CA ALA A 106 -0.12 -7.27 -15.19
C ALA A 106 0.96 -7.32 -16.28
N LYS A 107 2.06 -6.58 -16.08
CA LYS A 107 3.22 -6.62 -16.97
C LYS A 107 3.92 -7.98 -16.94
N ASP A 108 4.17 -8.52 -15.75
CA ASP A 108 4.82 -9.82 -15.59
C ASP A 108 3.99 -10.93 -16.25
N GLU A 109 2.67 -10.90 -16.11
CA GLU A 109 1.76 -11.85 -16.77
C GLU A 109 1.84 -11.74 -18.30
N HIS A 110 1.87 -10.52 -18.85
CA HIS A 110 2.07 -10.31 -20.28
C HIS A 110 3.42 -10.86 -20.78
N ASP A 111 4.49 -10.61 -20.03
CA ASP A 111 5.84 -11.08 -20.37
C ASP A 111 5.94 -12.60 -20.30
N ILE A 112 5.26 -13.25 -19.35
CA ILE A 112 5.14 -14.71 -19.27
C ILE A 112 4.36 -15.25 -20.48
N GLN A 113 3.17 -14.71 -20.75
CA GLN A 113 2.32 -15.18 -21.86
C GLN A 113 2.99 -15.09 -23.23
N THR A 114 3.83 -14.08 -23.44
CA THR A 114 4.47 -13.81 -24.75
C THR A 114 5.91 -14.31 -24.84
N GLY A 115 6.61 -14.44 -23.71
CA GLY A 115 8.05 -14.63 -23.66
C GLY A 115 8.52 -16.04 -23.26
N MET A 116 7.63 -16.91 -22.78
CA MET A 116 8.02 -18.26 -22.36
C MET A 116 8.62 -19.06 -23.54
N LYS A 117 9.82 -19.62 -23.33
CA LYS A 117 10.54 -20.43 -24.31
C LYS A 117 10.87 -21.80 -23.74
N ASN A 118 10.82 -22.82 -24.59
CA ASN A 118 11.23 -24.18 -24.22
C ASN A 118 12.77 -24.29 -24.17
N ALA A 119 13.28 -25.46 -23.76
CA ALA A 119 14.72 -25.74 -23.71
C ALA A 119 15.46 -25.58 -25.05
N ALA A 120 14.72 -25.60 -26.17
CA ALA A 120 15.26 -25.38 -27.51
C ALA A 120 15.16 -23.90 -27.97
N GLY A 121 14.75 -22.98 -27.08
CA GLY A 121 14.64 -21.55 -27.36
C GLY A 121 13.42 -21.14 -28.20
N LYS A 122 12.50 -22.05 -28.50
CA LYS A 122 11.26 -21.76 -29.23
C LYS A 122 10.18 -21.28 -28.27
N ALA A 123 9.42 -20.27 -28.66
CA ALA A 123 8.26 -19.78 -27.90
C ALA A 123 7.30 -20.94 -27.58
N MET A 124 6.92 -21.05 -26.31
CA MET A 124 5.98 -22.04 -25.81
C MET A 124 4.56 -21.57 -26.15
N THR A 125 3.77 -22.45 -26.76
CA THR A 125 2.35 -22.19 -27.02
C THR A 125 1.52 -22.68 -25.83
N VAL A 126 0.43 -21.97 -25.52
CA VAL A 126 -0.49 -22.31 -24.41
C VAL A 126 -1.08 -23.72 -24.56
N SER A 127 -1.13 -24.24 -25.79
CA SER A 127 -1.48 -25.62 -26.09
C SER A 127 -0.56 -26.16 -27.18
N ARG A 128 -0.06 -27.38 -26.96
CA ARG A 128 0.63 -28.19 -27.97
C ARG A 128 -0.23 -29.35 -28.45
N ILE A 129 -1.51 -29.39 -28.08
CA ILE A 129 -2.37 -30.56 -28.35
C ILE A 129 -2.47 -30.85 -29.86
N TYR A 130 -2.42 -29.80 -30.69
CA TYR A 130 -2.38 -29.92 -32.15
C TYR A 130 -1.08 -30.54 -32.70
N ASP A 131 0.02 -30.51 -31.94
CA ASP A 131 1.25 -31.24 -32.31
C ASP A 131 1.06 -32.76 -32.17
N TYR A 132 0.06 -33.21 -31.41
CA TYR A 132 -0.15 -34.61 -31.01
C TYR A 132 -1.43 -35.24 -31.57
N ILE A 133 -2.32 -34.46 -32.18
CA ILE A 133 -3.51 -34.98 -32.88
C ILE A 133 -3.12 -35.21 -34.35
N LYS A 134 -3.10 -36.48 -34.77
CA LYS A 134 -2.94 -36.89 -36.18
C LYS A 134 -4.30 -37.04 -36.85
#